data_AF-A0A7W4EVF8-F1
#
_entry.id   AF-A0A7W4EVF8-F1
#
_cell.length_a   1.000
_cell.length_b   1.000
_cell.length_c   1.000
_cell.angle_alpha   90.00
_cell.angle_beta   90.00
_cell.angle_gamma   90.00
#
_symmetry.space_group_name_H-M   'P 1'
#
loop_
_entity.id
_entity.type
_entity.pdbx_description
1 polymer ?
#
loop_
_entity_poly.entity_id
_entity_poly.type
_entity_poly.pdbx_seq_one_letter_code
_entity_poly.pdbx_strand_id
1 'polypeptide(L)'
;MENFSIEGTAKTPRIDLSPSGALIIEGRSIPENSIDFYKPVMDWLAEYSKNPSAVTEFVVRLEYFNTSSSKCILDIFKRLKMIAQDRRSEVKVKWCYNADDEDMLEAGEDYREIAGIPFELSAYEQ
;
A
#
# COMPACT_ATOMS: atom_id res chain seq x y z
N MET A 1 -4.38 -6.47 18.50
CA MET A 1 -3.37 -5.91 17.60
C MET A 1 -3.44 -4.40 17.72
N GLU A 2 -2.32 -3.70 17.72
CA GLU A 2 -2.25 -2.25 17.89
C GLU A 2 -2.03 -1.55 16.55
N ASN A 3 -2.31 -0.25 16.50
CA ASN A 3 -1.99 0.59 15.34
C ASN A 3 -0.48 0.58 15.12
N PHE A 4 -0.07 0.58 13.85
CA PHE A 4 1.32 0.73 13.46
C PHE A 4 1.47 1.96 12.59
N SER A 5 2.37 2.86 12.98
CA SER A 5 2.60 4.13 12.29
C SER A 5 4.08 4.41 12.12
N ILE A 6 4.45 4.92 10.95
CA ILE A 6 5.77 5.47 10.64
C ILE A 6 5.56 6.90 10.12
N GLU A 7 6.25 7.87 10.71
CA GLU A 7 6.26 9.23 10.18
C GLU A 7 6.99 9.30 8.84
N GLY A 8 6.39 10.00 7.88
CA GLY A 8 7.00 10.26 6.58
C GLY A 8 8.17 11.22 6.69
N THR A 9 9.15 11.06 5.80
CA THR A 9 10.27 11.98 5.63
C THR A 9 10.38 12.39 4.17
N ALA A 10 11.38 13.21 3.83
CA ALA A 10 11.69 13.53 2.43
C ALA A 10 12.05 12.30 1.57
N LYS A 11 12.38 11.16 2.19
CA LYS A 11 12.81 9.93 1.50
C LYS A 11 11.98 8.69 1.82
N THR A 12 11.21 8.70 2.91
CA THR A 12 10.43 7.55 3.37
C THR A 12 8.96 7.91 3.45
N PRO A 13 8.06 7.01 3.06
CA PRO A 13 6.65 7.31 3.09
C PRO A 13 6.16 7.29 4.54
N ARG A 14 5.13 8.07 4.80
CA ARG A 14 4.29 7.88 5.97
C ARG A 14 3.53 6.56 5.80
N ILE A 15 3.45 5.78 6.87
CA ILE A 15 2.69 4.53 6.93
C ILE A 15 1.75 4.58 8.12
N ASP A 16 0.49 4.26 7.92
CA ASP A 16 -0.50 4.11 9.00
C ASP A 16 -1.33 2.86 8.75
N LEU A 17 -1.22 1.87 9.64
CA LEU A 17 -1.92 0.60 9.56
C LEU A 17 -2.78 0.42 10.79
N SER A 18 -4.09 0.38 10.59
CA SER A 18 -5.07 0.16 11.67
C SER A 18 -5.70 -1.22 11.58
N PRO A 19 -5.88 -1.94 12.71
CA PRO A 19 -6.63 -3.20 12.73
C PRO A 19 -8.12 -3.01 12.38
N SER A 20 -8.61 -1.76 12.29
CA SER A 20 -9.93 -1.45 11.72
C SER A 20 -10.04 -1.76 10.22
N GLY A 21 -8.92 -2.00 9.55
CA GLY A 21 -8.84 -2.24 8.11
C GLY A 21 -8.51 -0.99 7.29
N ALA A 22 -8.33 0.17 7.91
CA ALA A 22 -7.82 1.37 7.25
C ALA A 22 -6.29 1.37 7.22
N LEU A 23 -5.72 1.22 6.02
CA LEU A 23 -4.27 1.15 5.78
C LEU A 23 -3.88 2.27 4.80
N ILE A 24 -2.79 2.99 5.09
CA ILE A 24 -2.35 4.13 4.30
C ILE A 24 -0.83 4.06 4.09
N ILE A 25 -0.40 4.38 2.87
CA ILE A 25 0.97 4.74 2.54
C ILE A 25 0.97 6.06 1.75
N GLU A 26 1.76 7.03 2.18
CA GLU A 26 1.72 8.40 1.66
C GLU A 26 3.11 9.04 1.54
N GLY A 27 3.35 9.84 0.50
CA GLY A 27 4.58 10.63 0.31
C GLY A 27 5.59 9.95 -0.62
N ARG A 28 6.89 10.00 -0.30
CA ARG A 28 7.97 9.49 -1.17
C ARG A 28 8.55 8.20 -0.65
N SER A 29 8.77 7.22 -1.51
CA SER A 29 9.38 5.94 -1.15
C SER A 29 10.70 5.68 -1.85
N ILE A 30 11.73 6.35 -1.32
CA ILE A 30 13.14 6.22 -1.73
C ILE A 30 14.07 5.94 -0.54
N PRO A 31 13.74 4.99 0.36
CA PRO A 31 14.63 4.61 1.45
C PRO A 31 15.96 4.07 0.90
N GLU A 32 17.04 4.27 1.66
CA GLU A 32 18.36 3.71 1.33
C GLU A 32 18.33 2.17 1.31
N ASN A 33 17.50 1.57 2.17
CA ASN A 33 17.24 0.14 2.20
C ASN A 33 15.74 -0.13 2.31
N SER A 34 15.08 -0.36 1.16
CA SER A 34 13.63 -0.62 1.13
C SER A 34 13.22 -1.89 1.85
N ILE A 35 14.06 -2.93 1.83
CA ILE A 35 13.73 -4.22 2.44
C ILE A 35 13.60 -4.06 3.95
N ASP A 36 14.61 -3.46 4.60
CA ASP A 36 14.57 -3.21 6.04
C ASP A 36 13.45 -2.22 6.42
N PHE A 37 13.19 -1.21 5.58
CA PHE A 37 12.12 -0.25 5.82
C PHE A 37 10.72 -0.89 5.79
N TYR A 38 10.44 -1.76 4.81
CA TYR A 38 9.12 -2.39 4.64
C TYR A 38 8.95 -3.69 5.43
N LYS A 39 10.03 -4.25 6.00
CA LYS A 39 9.94 -5.43 6.86
C LYS A 39 8.89 -5.31 7.97
N PRO A 40 8.86 -4.26 8.81
CA PRO A 40 7.84 -4.14 9.85
C PRO A 40 6.41 -4.01 9.30
N VAL A 41 6.24 -3.46 8.09
CA VAL A 41 4.95 -3.39 7.39
C VAL A 41 4.47 -4.78 7.02
N MET A 42 5.36 -5.60 6.46
CA MET A 42 5.06 -6.98 6.09
C MET A 42 4.78 -7.86 7.31
N ASP A 43 5.55 -7.69 8.39
CA ASP A 43 5.32 -8.40 9.65
C ASP A 43 3.96 -8.02 10.26
N TRP A 44 3.59 -6.74 10.23
CA TRP A 44 2.27 -6.28 10.67
C TRP A 44 1.15 -6.90 9.81
N LEU A 45 1.25 -6.85 8.48
CA LEU A 45 0.27 -7.47 7.58
C LEU A 45 0.17 -8.99 7.76
N ALA A 46 1.27 -9.63 8.15
CA ALA A 46 1.29 -11.05 8.46
C ALA A 46 0.46 -11.37 9.69
N GLU A 47 0.61 -10.59 10.77
CA GLU A 47 -0.22 -10.72 11.97
C GLU A 47 -1.69 -10.34 11.70
N TYR A 48 -1.94 -9.23 10.98
CA TYR A 48 -3.29 -8.78 10.61
C TYR A 48 -4.08 -9.85 9.84
N SER A 49 -3.43 -10.57 8.92
CA SER A 49 -4.07 -11.62 8.13
C SER A 49 -4.64 -12.79 8.95
N LYS A 50 -4.25 -12.95 10.21
CA LYS A 50 -4.80 -14.00 11.08
C LYS A 50 -6.24 -13.69 11.48
N ASN A 51 -6.59 -12.42 11.66
CA ASN A 51 -7.92 -11.96 12.00
C ASN A 51 -8.15 -10.55 11.43
N PRO A 52 -8.32 -10.43 10.09
CA PRO A 52 -8.48 -9.14 9.44
C PRO A 52 -9.84 -8.52 9.77
N SER A 53 -9.96 -7.20 9.57
CA SER A 53 -11.25 -6.53 9.56
C SER A 53 -12.14 -7.08 8.43
N ALA A 54 -13.46 -6.98 8.59
CA ALA A 54 -14.41 -7.40 7.56
C ALA A 54 -14.17 -6.67 6.23
N VAL A 55 -13.72 -5.41 6.29
CA VAL A 55 -13.33 -4.61 5.13
C VAL A 55 -11.92 -4.08 5.35
N THR A 56 -11.03 -4.31 4.39
CA THR A 56 -9.68 -3.73 4.37
C THR A 56 -9.56 -2.79 3.19
N GLU A 57 -9.27 -1.52 3.46
CA GLU A 57 -8.95 -0.52 2.45
C GLU A 57 -7.49 -0.12 2.57
N PHE A 58 -6.74 -0.29 1.47
CA PHE A 58 -5.36 0.19 1.38
C PHE A 58 -5.27 1.39 0.44
N VAL A 59 -5.03 2.56 1.01
CA VAL A 59 -4.86 3.81 0.27
C VAL A 59 -3.37 4.03 -0.01
N VAL A 60 -3.04 4.15 -1.28
CA VAL A 60 -1.70 4.45 -1.77
C VAL A 60 -1.70 5.86 -2.33
N ARG A 61 -0.92 6.77 -1.75
CA ARG A 61 -0.76 8.16 -2.20
C ARG A 61 0.72 8.50 -2.28
N LEU A 62 1.41 7.88 -3.24
CA LEU A 62 2.84 8.10 -3.44
C LEU A 62 3.06 9.19 -4.48
N GLU A 63 4.04 10.06 -4.22
CA GLU A 63 4.50 11.09 -5.16
C GLU A 63 5.64 10.58 -6.04
N TYR A 64 6.43 9.66 -5.50
CA TYR A 64 7.58 9.07 -6.18
C TYR A 64 8.06 7.84 -5.41
N PHE A 65 8.49 6.80 -6.12
CA PHE A 65 9.12 5.63 -5.51
C PHE A 65 10.19 5.04 -6.43
N ASN A 66 11.26 4.50 -5.85
CA ASN A 66 12.33 3.88 -6.64
C ASN A 66 12.03 2.40 -6.97
N THR A 67 12.86 1.80 -7.82
CA THR A 67 12.76 0.40 -8.24
C THR A 67 12.86 -0.62 -7.08
N SER A 68 13.51 -0.24 -5.97
CA SER A 68 13.61 -1.12 -4.80
C SER A 68 12.28 -1.12 -4.03
N SER A 69 11.71 0.06 -3.81
CA SER A 69 10.40 0.23 -3.19
C SER A 69 9.26 -0.34 -4.01
N SER A 70 9.35 -0.28 -5.36
CA SER A 70 8.33 -0.85 -6.23
C SER A 70 8.13 -2.36 -6.01
N LYS A 71 9.21 -3.10 -5.71
CA LYS A 71 9.16 -4.52 -5.35
C LYS A 71 8.47 -4.74 -4.00
N CYS A 72 8.80 -3.93 -2.99
CA CYS A 72 8.18 -4.02 -1.68
C CYS A 72 6.67 -3.72 -1.72
N ILE A 73 6.27 -2.70 -2.50
CA ILE A 73 4.86 -2.35 -2.71
C ILE A 73 4.11 -3.51 -3.39
N LEU A 74 4.72 -4.14 -4.40
CA LEU A 74 4.15 -5.33 -5.03
C LEU A 74 3.96 -6.47 -4.03
N ASP A 75 4.91 -6.70 -3.12
CA ASP A 75 4.79 -7.74 -2.10
C ASP A 75 3.69 -7.44 -1.07
N ILE A 76 3.43 -6.17 -0.77
CA ILE A 76 2.25 -5.75 0.01
C ILE A 76 0.97 -6.13 -0.73
N PHE A 77 0.85 -5.83 -2.03
CA PHE A 77 -0.34 -6.20 -2.81
C PHE A 77 -0.55 -7.72 -2.88
N LYS A 78 0.52 -8.52 -3.03
CA LYS A 78 0.44 -9.99 -2.95
C LYS A 78 -0.10 -10.44 -1.59
N ARG A 79 0.34 -9.81 -0.49
CA ARG A 79 -0.17 -10.15 0.85
C ARG A 79 -1.64 -9.80 1.01
N LEU A 80 -2.06 -8.63 0.54
CA LEU A 80 -3.46 -8.20 0.53
C LEU A 80 -4.34 -9.13 -0.32
N LYS A 81 -3.84 -9.61 -1.46
CA LYS A 81 -4.52 -10.63 -2.27
C LYS A 81 -4.75 -11.93 -1.51
N MET A 82 -3.76 -12.41 -0.76
CA MET A 82 -3.94 -13.61 0.07
C MET A 82 -5.02 -13.41 1.13
N ILE A 83 -5.06 -12.23 1.77
CA ILE A 83 -6.10 -11.87 2.75
C ILE A 83 -7.49 -11.89 2.11
N ALA A 84 -7.62 -11.36 0.88
CA ALA A 84 -8.88 -11.37 0.13
C ALA A 84 -9.33 -12.80 -0.22
N GLN A 85 -8.39 -13.67 -0.61
CA GLN A 85 -8.67 -15.05 -1.00
C GLN A 85 -9.18 -15.93 0.15
N ASP A 86 -8.80 -15.62 1.38
CA ASP A 86 -9.31 -16.30 2.58
C ASP A 86 -10.81 -16.00 2.86
N ARG A 87 -11.44 -15.08 2.10
CA ARG A 87 -12.86 -14.67 2.23
C ARG A 87 -13.26 -14.17 3.63
N ARG A 88 -12.29 -13.77 4.44
CA ARG A 88 -12.49 -13.18 5.77
C ARG A 88 -12.52 -11.66 5.76
N SER A 89 -12.07 -11.05 4.66
CA SER A 89 -12.03 -9.61 4.46
C SER A 89 -12.33 -9.25 3.01
N GLU A 90 -13.16 -8.25 2.80
CA GLU A 90 -13.30 -7.56 1.53
C GLU A 90 -12.15 -6.56 1.39
N VAL A 91 -11.18 -6.89 0.54
CA VAL A 91 -9.96 -6.08 0.37
C VAL A 91 -10.07 -5.23 -0.88
N LYS A 92 -9.79 -3.93 -0.76
CA LYS A 92 -9.69 -2.99 -1.88
C LYS A 92 -8.45 -2.12 -1.75
N VAL A 93 -7.87 -1.78 -2.90
CA VAL A 93 -6.78 -0.81 -3.02
C VAL A 93 -7.32 0.46 -3.67
N LYS A 94 -6.94 1.62 -3.14
CA LYS A 94 -7.21 2.92 -3.73
C LYS A 94 -5.88 3.61 -4.02
N TRP A 95 -5.52 3.69 -5.29
CA TRP A 95 -4.32 4.36 -5.77
C TRP A 95 -4.64 5.80 -6.15
N CYS A 96 -4.14 6.73 -5.34
CA CYS A 96 -4.32 8.15 -5.49
C CYS A 96 -3.09 8.76 -6.18
N TYR A 97 -3.30 9.47 -7.27
CA TYR A 97 -2.24 10.11 -8.06
C TYR A 97 -2.64 11.52 -8.48
N ASN A 98 -1.66 12.38 -8.75
CA ASN A 98 -1.92 13.72 -9.27
C ASN A 98 -2.40 13.61 -10.73
N ALA A 99 -3.46 14.32 -11.10
CA ALA A 99 -4.03 14.29 -12.45
C ALA A 99 -3.01 14.67 -13.55
N ASP A 100 -2.01 15.49 -13.23
CA ASP A 100 -0.94 15.91 -14.14
C ASP A 100 0.27 14.93 -14.17
N ASP A 101 0.23 13.85 -13.38
CA ASP A 101 1.32 12.88 -13.26
C ASP A 101 0.99 11.58 -14.02
N GLU A 102 1.33 11.57 -15.32
CA GLU A 102 1.09 10.43 -16.22
C GLU A 102 1.90 9.19 -15.81
N ASP A 103 3.12 9.36 -15.29
CA ASP A 103 3.98 8.25 -14.83
C ASP A 103 3.36 7.53 -13.62
N MET A 104 2.77 8.28 -12.68
CA MET A 104 2.06 7.68 -11.53
C MET A 104 0.73 7.04 -11.91
N LEU A 105 0.06 7.52 -12.96
CA LEU A 105 -1.09 6.85 -13.54
C LEU A 105 -0.69 5.51 -14.16
N GLU A 106 0.33 5.51 -15.02
CA GLU A 106 0.83 4.30 -15.69
C GLU A 106 1.25 3.24 -14.66
N ALA A 107 2.00 3.63 -13.63
CA ALA A 107 2.38 2.71 -12.56
C ALA A 107 1.16 2.14 -11.81
N GLY A 108 0.14 2.96 -11.56
CA GLY A 108 -1.11 2.51 -10.93
C GLY A 108 -1.86 1.49 -11.79
N GLU A 109 -1.90 1.71 -13.10
CA GLU A 109 -2.46 0.80 -14.10
C GLU A 109 -1.71 -0.55 -14.15
N ASP A 110 -0.37 -0.52 -14.16
CA ASP A 110 0.46 -1.72 -14.08
C ASP A 110 0.18 -2.51 -12.79
N TYR A 111 0.13 -1.82 -11.64
CA TYR A 111 -0.16 -2.48 -10.37
C TYR A 111 -1.58 -3.05 -10.33
N ARG A 112 -2.56 -2.38 -10.93
CA ARG A 112 -3.94 -2.88 -11.04
C ARG A 112 -3.99 -4.21 -11.78
N GLU A 113 -3.27 -4.33 -12.89
CA GLU A 113 -3.22 -5.57 -13.68
C GLU A 113 -2.63 -6.74 -12.88
N ILE A 114 -1.60 -6.46 -12.07
CA ILE A 114 -0.84 -7.49 -11.35
C ILE A 114 -1.48 -7.85 -10.00
N ALA A 115 -2.10 -6.89 -9.30
CA ALA A 115 -2.59 -7.07 -7.92
C ALA A 115 -3.67 -8.15 -7.81
N GLY A 116 -4.57 -8.25 -8.80
CA GLY A 116 -5.63 -9.28 -8.84
C GLY A 116 -6.61 -9.19 -7.67
N ILE A 117 -6.85 -7.98 -7.16
CA ILE A 117 -7.86 -7.60 -6.16
C ILE A 117 -8.54 -6.29 -6.61
N PRO A 118 -9.72 -5.92 -6.07
CA PRO A 118 -10.34 -4.63 -6.36
C PRO A 118 -9.35 -3.48 -6.19
N PHE A 119 -9.17 -2.70 -7.25
CA PHE A 119 -8.14 -1.66 -7.33
C PHE A 119 -8.73 -0.45 -8.06
N GLU A 120 -8.91 0.65 -7.33
CA GLU A 120 -9.45 1.90 -7.81
C GLU A 120 -8.32 2.90 -8.06
N LEU A 121 -8.31 3.54 -9.22
CA LEU A 121 -7.45 4.68 -9.52
C LEU A 121 -8.25 5.97 -9.25
N SER A 122 -7.66 6.89 -8.49
CA SER A 122 -8.30 8.13 -8.07
C SER A 122 -7.37 9.30 -8.32
N ALA A 123 -7.64 10.06 -9.38
CA ALA A 123 -6.94 11.32 -9.62
C ALA A 123 -7.31 12.37 -8.55
N TYR A 124 -6.37 13.24 -8.20
CA TYR A 124 -6.64 14.48 -7.47
C TYR A 124 -5.96 15.66 -8.17
N GLU A 125 -6.60 16.83 -8.08
CA GLU A 125 -6.04 18.11 -8.52
C GLU A 125 -5.43 18.80 -7.29
N GLN A 126 -4.24 19.40 -7.44
CA GLN A 126 -3.60 20.22 -6.40
C GLN A 126 -4.12 21.65 -6.40
#